data_AF-A0A3B9ZW53-F1
#
_entry.id   AF-A0A3B9ZW53-F1
#
_cell.length_a   1.000
_cell.length_b   1.000
_cell.length_c   1.000
_cell.angle_alpha   90.00
_cell.angle_beta   90.00
_cell.angle_gamma   90.00
#
_symmetry.space_group_name_H-M   'P 1'
#
loop_
_entity.id
_entity.type
_entity.pdbx_description
1 polymer ?
#
loop_
_entity_poly.entity_id
_entity_poly.type
_entity_poly.pdbx_seq_one_letter_code
_entity_poly.pdbx_strand_id
1 'polypeptide(L)' 'VDAMTWYFKQQLEDFADAIVNDRPPMVTAQEGRKTVELFTAIYRSQRDGKPIKFPLKPEYDKEDMDGRIL' A
#
# COMPACT_ATOMS: atom_id res chain seq x y z
N VAL A 1 -0.98 -5.45 27.34
CA VAL A 1 -0.06 -5.30 26.19
C VAL A 1 -0.72 -4.32 25.22
N ASP A 2 -0.01 -3.29 24.78
CA ASP A 2 -0.52 -2.35 23.78
C ASP A 2 -0.65 -3.06 22.43
N ALA A 3 -1.81 -2.94 21.79
CA ALA A 3 -2.12 -3.66 20.55
C ALA A 3 -1.18 -3.24 19.42
N MET A 4 -0.91 -1.95 19.29
CA MET A 4 -0.01 -1.43 18.25
C MET A 4 1.39 -2.03 18.39
N THR A 5 1.94 -2.02 19.59
CA THR A 5 3.25 -2.60 19.89
C THR A 5 3.28 -4.10 19.61
N TRP A 6 2.24 -4.84 19.96
CA TRP A 6 2.18 -6.29 19.74
C TRP A 6 2.18 -6.65 18.25
N TYR A 7 1.26 -6.07 17.47
CA TYR A 7 1.13 -6.39 16.04
C TYR A 7 2.33 -5.90 15.23
N PHE A 8 2.89 -4.73 15.56
CA PHE A 8 4.08 -4.22 14.90
C PHE A 8 5.29 -5.14 15.13
N LYS A 9 5.44 -5.64 16.36
CA LYS A 9 6.47 -6.64 16.66
C LYS A 9 6.28 -7.91 15.81
N GLN A 10 5.07 -8.44 15.70
CA GLN A 10 4.81 -9.64 14.88
C GLN A 10 5.14 -9.42 13.39
N GLN A 11 4.84 -8.23 12.84
CA GLN A 11 5.18 -7.89 11.46
C GLN A 11 6.70 -7.86 11.23
N LEU A 12 7.46 -7.30 12.18
CA LEU A 12 8.92 -7.28 12.10
C LEU A 12 9.53 -8.68 12.24
N GLU A 13 8.99 -9.51 13.13
CA GLU A 13 9.43 -10.90 13.31
C GLU A 13 9.22 -11.72 12.03
N ASP A 14 8.04 -11.62 11.38
CA ASP A 14 7.79 -12.30 10.10
C ASP A 14 8.74 -11.81 9.00
N PHE A 15 8.95 -10.50 8.89
CA PHE A 15 9.83 -9.95 7.86
C PHE A 15 11.29 -10.38 8.04
N ALA A 16 11.80 -10.39 9.28
CA ALA A 16 13.14 -10.86 9.57
C ALA A 16 13.30 -12.36 9.28
N ASP A 17 12.33 -13.18 9.71
CA ASP A 17 12.30 -14.62 9.44
C ASP A 17 12.23 -14.92 7.93
N ALA A 18 11.47 -14.13 7.18
CA ALA A 18 11.36 -14.25 5.72
C ALA A 18 12.71 -14.07 5.02
N ILE A 19 13.51 -13.10 5.47
CA ILE A 19 14.86 -12.88 4.95
C ILE A 19 15.79 -14.06 5.28
N VAL A 20 15.77 -14.55 6.52
CA VAL A 20 16.65 -15.63 6.96
C VAL A 20 16.35 -16.94 6.24
N ASN A 21 15.07 -17.23 6.00
CA ASN A 21 14.64 -18.49 5.38
C ASN A 21 14.41 -18.40 3.87
N ASP A 22 14.79 -17.29 3.22
CA ASP A 22 14.58 -17.04 1.78
C ASP A 22 13.15 -17.37 1.32
N ARG A 23 12.16 -16.89 2.08
CA ARG A 23 10.74 -17.03 1.77
C ARG A 23 10.09 -15.67 1.57
N PRO A 24 8.95 -15.58 0.86
CA PRO A 24 8.15 -14.37 0.87
C PRO A 24 7.69 -14.02 2.30
N PRO A 25 7.72 -12.73 2.70
CA PRO A 25 7.05 -12.29 3.91
C PRO A 25 5.54 -12.40 3.74
N MET A 26 4.80 -12.37 4.84
CA MET A 26 3.33 -12.43 4.86
C MET A 26 2.69 -11.34 3.99
N VAL A 27 3.33 -10.16 3.90
CA VAL A 27 2.91 -9.06 3.02
C VAL A 27 4.10 -8.66 2.15
N THR A 28 3.98 -8.92 0.85
CA THR A 28 5.01 -8.53 -0.14
C THR A 28 4.91 -7.05 -0.49
N ALA A 29 5.95 -6.50 -1.13
CA ALA A 29 5.92 -5.13 -1.66
C ALA A 29 4.79 -4.92 -2.68
N GLN A 30 4.49 -5.94 -3.50
CA GLN A 30 3.41 -5.92 -4.47
C GLN A 30 2.03 -5.85 -3.79
N GLU A 31 1.82 -6.60 -2.70
CA GLU A 31 0.59 -6.49 -1.91
C GLU A 31 0.50 -5.12 -1.22
N GLY A 32 1.61 -4.60 -0.68
CA GLY A 32 1.67 -3.25 -0.11
C GLY A 32 1.27 -2.15 -1.11
N ARG A 33 1.62 -2.30 -2.39
CA ARG A 33 1.23 -1.36 -3.46
C ARG A 33 -0.27 -1.34 -3.75
N LYS A 34 -1.04 -2.36 -3.37
CA LYS A 34 -2.52 -2.35 -3.48
C LYS A 34 -3.14 -1.42 -2.44
N THR A 35 -2.60 -1.37 -1.23
CA THR A 35 -3.06 -0.42 -0.21
C THR A 35 -2.81 1.02 -0.65
N VAL A 36 -1.62 1.32 -1.19
CA VAL A 36 -1.32 2.64 -1.78
C VAL A 36 -2.30 2.99 -2.90
N GLU A 37 -2.63 2.02 -3.77
CA GLU A 37 -3.64 2.19 -4.82
C GLU A 37 -5.00 2.59 -4.29
N LEU A 38 -5.45 1.92 -3.22
CA LEU A 38 -6.74 2.19 -2.60
C LEU A 38 -6.80 3.62 -2.06
N PHE A 39 -5.75 4.07 -1.36
CA PHE A 39 -5.67 5.45 -0.89
C PHE A 39 -5.67 6.45 -2.05
N THR A 40 -4.90 6.20 -3.11
CA THR A 40 -4.95 7.04 -4.32
C THR A 40 -6.35 7.08 -4.93
N ALA A 41 -7.05 5.95 -4.99
CA ALA A 41 -8.43 5.89 -5.51
C ALA A 41 -9.41 6.71 -4.64
N ILE A 42 -9.26 6.68 -3.31
CA ILE A 42 -10.08 7.48 -2.39
C ILE A 42 -9.90 8.98 -2.68
N TYR A 43 -8.66 9.45 -2.80
CA TYR A 43 -8.38 10.85 -3.12
C TYR A 43 -8.90 11.25 -4.50
N ARG A 44 -8.69 10.43 -5.53
CA ARG A 44 -9.22 10.69 -6.88
C ARG A 44 -10.75 10.69 -6.92
N SER A 45 -11.39 9.78 -6.16
CA SER A 45 -12.86 9.73 -6.09
C SER A 45 -13.44 10.98 -5.41
N GLN A 46 -12.81 11.44 -4.33
CA GLN A 46 -13.20 12.67 -3.66
C GLN A 46 -13.02 13.89 -4.57
N ARG A 47 -11.89 13.98 -5.27
CA ARG A 47 -11.57 15.07 -6.21
C ARG A 47 -12.54 15.12 -7.39
N ASP A 48 -12.80 13.98 -8.01
CA ASP A 48 -13.59 13.90 -9.25
C ASP A 48 -15.10 13.72 -9.00
N GLY A 49 -15.51 13.45 -7.76
CA GLY A 49 -16.91 13.21 -7.40
C GLY A 49 -17.52 11.96 -8.03
N LYS A 50 -16.71 10.96 -8.38
CA LYS A 50 -17.14 9.76 -9.12
C LYS A 50 -16.45 8.47 -8.66
N PRO A 51 -17.06 7.29 -8.88
CA PRO A 51 -16.41 6.01 -8.64
C PRO A 51 -15.11 5.85 -9.46
N ILE A 52 -14.10 5.23 -8.85
CA ILE A 52 -12.81 4.97 -9.47
C ILE A 52 -12.67 3.48 -9.77
N LYS A 53 -12.25 3.15 -11.00
CA LYS A 53 -12.05 1.77 -11.45
C LYS A 53 -10.58 1.37 -11.32
N PHE A 54 -10.35 0.20 -10.72
CA PHE A 54 -9.04 -0.42 -10.63
C PHE A 54 -8.71 -1.25 -11.89
N PRO A 55 -7.41 -1.45 -12.23
CA PRO A 55 -6.25 -0.81 -11.61
C PRO A 55 -6.08 0.65 -12.07
N LEU A 56 -5.50 1.48 -11.20
CA LEU A 56 -5.21 2.88 -11.48
C LEU A 56 -4.04 3.01 -12.46
N LYS A 57 -4.18 3.95 -13.40
CA LYS A 57 -3.06 4.44 -14.21
C LYS A 57 -2.47 5.71 -13.58
N PRO A 58 -1.16 5.97 -13.75
CA PRO A 58 -0.57 7.25 -13.36
C PRO A 58 -1.24 8.42 -14.10
N GLU A 59 -1.48 9.52 -13.41
CA GLU A 59 -1.97 10.81 -13.92
C GLU A 59 -0.78 11.79 -13.92
N TYR A 60 -0.21 12.07 -15.11
CA TYR A 60 0.95 12.97 -15.26
C TYR A 60 0.55 14.44 -15.48
N ASP A 61 -0.72 14.70 -15.73
CA ASP A 61 -1.30 16.01 -16.08
C ASP A 61 -1.89 16.74 -14.86
N LYS A 62 -1.59 16.27 -13.65
CA LYS A 62 -2.12 16.80 -12.40
C LYS A 62 -0.99 17.31 -11.49
N GLU A 63 -1.28 18.38 -10.78
CA GLU A 63 -0.37 18.98 -9.79
C GLU A 63 -0.54 18.37 -8.39
N ASP A 64 -1.49 17.44 -8.20
CA ASP A 64 -1.68 16.72 -6.94
C ASP A 64 -0.77 15.48 -6.83
N MET A 65 -0.56 15.00 -5.60
CA MET A 65 0.25 13.81 -5.35
C MET A 65 -0.45 12.57 -5.89
N ASP A 66 0.16 11.89 -6.86
CA ASP A 66 -0.29 10.61 -7.38
C ASP A 66 0.67 9.48 -6.97
N GLY A 67 0.20 8.59 -6.08
CA GLY A 67 0.93 7.41 -5.61
C GLY A 67 1.25 6.36 -6.69
N ARG A 68 0.89 6.63 -7.96
CA ARG A 68 1.20 5.80 -9.12
C ARG A 68 2.28 6.35 -10.04
N ILE A 69 2.73 7.58 -9.88
CA ILE A 69 3.88 8.10 -10.64
C ILE A 69 5.14 7.31 -10.26
N LEU A 70 5.95 6.97 -11.28
CA LEU A 70 7.27 6.36 -11.14
C LEU A 70 8.35 7.40 -11.43
#